data_AF-A0A9J7N985-F1
#
_entry.id   AF-A0A9J7N985-F1
#
_cell.length_a   1.000
_cell.length_b   1.000
_cell.length_c   1.000
_cell.angle_alpha   90.00
_cell.angle_beta   90.00
_cell.angle_gamma   90.00
#
_symmetry.space_group_name_H-M   'P 1'
#
loop_
_entity.id
_entity.type
_entity.pdbx_description
1 polymer ?
#
loop_
_entity_poly.entity_id
_entity_poly.type
_entity_poly.pdbx_seq_one_letter_code
_entity_poly.pdbx_strand_id
1 'polypeptide(L)'
;MVRVNNCCGCCDLKSGTISISIVYLVLAIINMVLGIMGVVGTKGAPMYIGVTIDGLMVVLCILLIIGAVKDNHILCMVWVVGAIVWSVLVTIMAIVVSVVVGIAANAAQDIQPDPDDPDINPQAVGAAIGLILGVMWAIVAVEVALVIYSAIVVYSHAQNLREGGGCPPPYSQFGGPNVI
;
A
#
# COMPACT_ATOMS: atom_id res chain seq x y z
N MET A 1 -5.34 12.28 19.17
CA MET A 1 -5.32 11.60 17.85
C MET A 1 -6.17 12.42 16.90
N VAL A 2 -5.72 12.62 15.67
CA VAL A 2 -6.38 13.50 14.70
C VAL A 2 -7.63 12.80 14.16
N ARG A 3 -8.83 13.36 14.37
CA ARG A 3 -10.05 12.93 13.66
C ARG A 3 -10.31 13.87 12.49
N VAL A 4 -10.81 13.31 11.40
CA VAL A 4 -11.20 14.05 10.21
C VAL A 4 -12.72 14.05 10.12
N ASN A 5 -13.33 15.23 10.04
CA ASN A 5 -14.80 15.35 9.94
C ASN A 5 -15.32 15.05 8.53
N ASN A 6 -14.53 15.36 7.50
CA ASN A 6 -14.86 15.12 6.10
C ASN A 6 -13.69 14.43 5.38
N CYS A 7 -13.99 13.53 4.44
CA CYS A 7 -13.02 13.08 3.45
C CYS A 7 -12.82 14.16 2.38
N CYS A 8 -11.59 14.61 2.19
CA CYS A 8 -11.21 15.63 1.20
C CYS A 8 -12.01 16.94 1.28
N GLY A 9 -12.49 17.33 2.46
CA GLY A 9 -13.20 18.60 2.69
C GLY A 9 -14.69 18.62 2.31
N CYS A 10 -15.15 17.72 1.42
CA CYS A 10 -16.49 17.80 0.83
C CYS A 10 -17.35 16.52 0.93
N CYS A 11 -16.76 15.35 1.23
CA CYS A 11 -17.49 14.07 1.21
C CYS A 11 -17.59 13.44 2.60
N ASP A 12 -18.71 12.78 2.87
CA ASP A 12 -18.91 11.99 4.09
C ASP A 12 -17.86 10.88 4.24
N LEU A 13 -17.48 10.59 5.48
CA LEU A 13 -16.53 9.53 5.84
C LEU A 13 -16.93 8.15 5.30
N LYS A 14 -18.24 7.89 5.18
CA LYS A 14 -18.77 6.65 4.58
C LYS A 14 -18.46 6.56 3.08
N SER A 15 -18.63 7.67 2.35
CA SER A 15 -18.26 7.71 0.92
C SER A 15 -16.75 7.60 0.72
N GLY A 16 -15.96 8.18 1.62
CA GLY A 16 -14.49 8.10 1.55
C GLY A 16 -13.92 6.72 1.86
N THR A 17 -14.49 6.00 2.82
CA THR A 17 -14.10 4.61 3.09
C THR A 17 -14.45 3.66 1.94
N ILE A 18 -15.61 3.86 1.31
CA ILE A 18 -16.01 3.11 0.10
C ILE A 18 -15.08 3.42 -1.08
N SER A 19 -14.75 4.70 -1.33
CA SER A 19 -13.87 5.06 -2.44
C SER A 19 -12.46 4.49 -2.29
N ILE A 20 -11.89 4.53 -1.09
CA ILE A 20 -10.60 3.89 -0.77
C ILE A 20 -10.68 2.39 -1.05
N SER A 21 -11.74 1.72 -0.60
CA SER A 21 -11.92 0.28 -0.83
C SER A 21 -11.91 -0.05 -2.32
N ILE A 22 -12.59 0.76 -3.14
CA ILE A 22 -12.66 0.58 -4.59
C ILE A 22 -11.28 0.76 -5.23
N VAL A 23 -10.54 1.81 -4.84
CA VAL A 23 -9.19 2.05 -5.38
C VAL A 23 -8.26 0.87 -5.08
N TYR A 24 -8.24 0.39 -3.83
CA TYR A 24 -7.43 -0.77 -3.46
C TYR A 24 -7.90 -2.07 -4.11
N LEU A 25 -9.21 -2.25 -4.30
CA LEU A 25 -9.75 -3.42 -4.99
C LEU A 25 -9.34 -3.45 -6.46
N VAL A 26 -9.39 -2.29 -7.15
CA VAL A 26 -8.94 -2.18 -8.54
C VAL A 26 -7.44 -2.47 -8.64
N LEU A 27 -6.63 -1.88 -7.76
CA LEU A 27 -5.19 -2.13 -7.72
C LEU A 27 -4.88 -3.61 -7.45
N ALA A 28 -5.57 -4.25 -6.50
CA ALA A 28 -5.40 -5.66 -6.19
C ALA A 28 -5.77 -6.58 -7.37
N ILE A 29 -6.84 -6.26 -8.11
CA ILE A 29 -7.21 -7.02 -9.31
C ILE A 29 -6.15 -6.88 -10.40
N ILE A 30 -5.64 -5.67 -10.65
CA ILE A 30 -4.57 -5.44 -11.64
C ILE A 30 -3.33 -6.25 -11.27
N ASN A 31 -2.90 -6.18 -10.01
CA ASN A 31 -1.74 -6.93 -9.52
C ASN A 31 -1.95 -8.45 -9.63
N MET A 32 -3.14 -8.94 -9.29
CA MET A 32 -3.48 -10.35 -9.43
C MET A 32 -3.42 -10.83 -10.89
N VAL A 33 -3.93 -10.04 -11.85
CA VAL A 33 -3.86 -10.37 -13.28
C VAL A 33 -2.41 -10.41 -13.78
N LEU A 34 -1.59 -9.41 -13.39
CA LEU A 34 -0.16 -9.39 -13.70
C LEU A 34 0.56 -10.61 -13.10
N GLY A 35 0.25 -10.95 -11.84
CA GLY A 35 0.78 -12.12 -11.15
C GLY A 35 0.43 -13.42 -11.86
N ILE A 36 -0.83 -13.60 -12.27
CA ILE A 36 -1.28 -14.79 -13.02
C ILE A 36 -0.55 -14.91 -14.35
N MET A 37 -0.39 -13.82 -15.11
CA MET A 37 0.38 -13.85 -16.36
C MET A 37 1.83 -14.25 -16.12
N GLY A 38 2.43 -13.78 -15.03
CA GLY A 38 3.76 -14.19 -14.60
C GLY A 38 3.84 -15.69 -14.29
N VAL A 39 2.87 -16.24 -13.54
CA VAL A 39 2.82 -17.66 -13.16
C VAL A 39 2.78 -18.57 -14.41
N VAL A 40 2.02 -18.16 -15.43
CA VAL A 40 1.90 -18.90 -16.70
C VAL A 40 3.22 -18.88 -17.47
N GLY A 41 3.96 -17.77 -17.44
CA GLY A 41 5.25 -17.64 -18.13
C GLY A 41 6.43 -18.27 -17.40
N THR A 42 6.42 -18.25 -16.06
CA THR A 42 7.51 -18.74 -15.22
C THR A 42 6.91 -19.57 -14.09
N LYS A 43 7.07 -20.89 -14.15
CA LYS A 43 6.54 -21.87 -13.18
C LYS A 43 7.26 -21.81 -11.83
N GLY A 44 7.43 -20.62 -11.26
CA GLY A 44 8.13 -20.38 -10.00
C GLY A 44 7.17 -20.38 -8.81
N ALA A 45 7.53 -21.11 -7.75
CA ALA A 45 6.91 -21.03 -6.42
C ALA A 45 6.65 -19.59 -5.90
N PRO A 46 7.56 -18.60 -6.08
CA PRO A 46 7.30 -17.23 -5.59
C PRO A 46 6.08 -16.56 -6.24
N MET A 47 5.74 -16.92 -7.48
CA MET A 47 4.60 -16.30 -8.15
C MET A 47 3.24 -16.83 -7.65
N TYR A 48 3.16 -18.11 -7.27
CA TYR A 48 1.96 -18.65 -6.63
C TYR A 48 1.69 -17.98 -5.28
N ILE A 49 2.75 -17.75 -4.50
CA ILE A 49 2.66 -17.04 -3.21
C ILE A 49 2.14 -15.61 -3.43
N GLY A 50 2.69 -14.90 -4.42
CA GLY A 50 2.21 -13.55 -4.80
C GLY A 50 0.71 -13.52 -5.12
N VAL A 51 0.24 -14.42 -6.00
CA VAL A 51 -1.18 -14.48 -6.39
C VAL A 51 -2.09 -14.81 -5.20
N THR A 52 -1.67 -15.70 -4.29
CA THR A 52 -2.46 -16.00 -3.08
C THR A 52 -2.56 -14.82 -2.13
N ILE A 53 -1.47 -14.07 -2.00
CA ILE A 53 -1.36 -12.87 -1.16
C ILE A 53 -2.26 -11.77 -1.75
N ASP A 54 -2.22 -11.53 -3.07
CA ASP A 54 -3.12 -10.60 -3.76
C ASP A 54 -4.61 -10.98 -3.55
N GLY A 55 -4.92 -12.27 -3.60
CA GLY A 55 -6.28 -12.77 -3.30
C GLY A 55 -6.75 -12.43 -1.88
N LEU A 56 -5.87 -12.52 -0.88
CA LEU A 56 -6.20 -12.12 0.50
C LEU A 56 -6.48 -10.62 0.60
N MET A 57 -5.75 -9.78 -0.15
CA MET A 57 -6.00 -8.35 -0.19
C MET A 57 -7.36 -8.01 -0.81
N VAL A 58 -7.78 -8.74 -1.85
CA VAL A 58 -9.14 -8.62 -2.42
C VAL A 58 -10.20 -8.95 -1.37
N VAL A 59 -10.02 -10.03 -0.61
CA VAL A 59 -10.96 -10.42 0.46
C VAL A 59 -11.03 -9.33 1.53
N LEU A 60 -9.89 -8.78 1.95
CA LEU A 60 -9.85 -7.66 2.90
C LEU A 60 -10.62 -6.44 2.35
N CYS A 61 -10.44 -6.08 1.07
CA CYS A 61 -11.19 -4.97 0.46
C CYS A 61 -12.71 -5.20 0.48
N ILE A 62 -13.16 -6.44 0.22
CA ILE A 62 -14.59 -6.78 0.30
C ILE A 62 -15.10 -6.66 1.74
N LEU A 63 -14.32 -7.10 2.73
CA LEU A 63 -14.67 -6.94 4.14
C LEU A 63 -14.80 -5.47 4.54
N LEU A 64 -13.94 -4.59 4.00
CA LEU A 64 -14.05 -3.14 4.22
C LEU A 64 -15.34 -2.57 3.63
N ILE A 65 -15.72 -2.97 2.41
CA ILE A 65 -16.98 -2.55 1.78
C ILE A 65 -18.18 -2.99 2.63
N ILE A 66 -18.20 -4.26 3.08
CA ILE A 66 -19.27 -4.77 3.93
C ILE A 66 -19.29 -4.04 5.27
N GLY A 67 -18.12 -3.77 5.86
CA GLY A 67 -17.97 -3.01 7.11
C GLY A 67 -18.55 -1.59 7.00
N ALA A 68 -18.25 -0.90 5.89
CA ALA A 68 -18.77 0.43 5.60
C ALA A 68 -20.29 0.43 5.31
N VAL A 69 -20.81 -0.58 4.62
CA VAL A 69 -22.25 -0.66 4.32
C VAL A 69 -23.07 -1.06 5.54
N LYS A 70 -22.59 -2.03 6.33
CA LYS A 70 -23.26 -2.54 7.53
C LYS A 70 -22.96 -1.73 8.79
N ASP A 71 -22.21 -0.63 8.68
CA ASP A 71 -21.85 0.25 9.79
C ASP A 71 -21.20 -0.54 10.96
N ASN A 72 -20.41 -1.59 10.62
CA ASN A 72 -19.77 -2.47 11.58
C ASN A 72 -18.30 -2.09 11.76
N HIS A 73 -18.00 -1.40 12.87
CA HIS A 73 -16.67 -0.91 13.20
C HIS A 73 -15.61 -2.03 13.31
N ILE A 74 -15.99 -3.27 13.66
CA ILE A 74 -15.04 -4.39 13.81
C ILE A 74 -14.45 -4.76 12.44
N LEU A 75 -15.28 -4.85 11.40
CA LEU A 75 -14.82 -5.19 10.05
C LEU A 75 -13.88 -4.11 9.48
N CYS A 76 -14.19 -2.84 9.74
CA CYS A 76 -13.32 -1.73 9.34
C CYS A 76 -11.96 -1.78 10.05
N MET A 77 -11.93 -2.10 11.35
CA MET A 77 -10.68 -2.24 12.10
C MET A 77 -9.83 -3.43 11.63
N VAL A 78 -10.46 -4.57 11.32
CA VAL A 78 -9.76 -5.74 10.76
C VAL A 78 -9.05 -5.38 9.45
N TRP A 79 -9.71 -4.60 8.58
CA TRP A 79 -9.08 -4.13 7.35
C TRP A 79 -7.87 -3.24 7.61
N VAL A 80 -7.97 -2.28 8.55
CA VAL A 80 -6.84 -1.38 8.87
C VAL A 80 -5.62 -2.17 9.35
N VAL A 81 -5.82 -3.15 10.24
CA VAL A 81 -4.74 -4.01 10.70
C VAL A 81 -4.15 -4.83 9.54
N GLY A 82 -5.01 -5.38 8.67
CA GLY A 82 -4.59 -6.11 7.47
C GLY A 82 -3.76 -5.26 6.52
N ALA A 83 -4.19 -4.02 6.24
CA ALA A 83 -3.50 -3.08 5.36
C ALA A 83 -2.13 -2.64 5.92
N ILE A 84 -2.01 -2.48 7.23
CA ILE A 84 -0.72 -2.19 7.88
C ILE A 84 0.23 -3.38 7.73
N VAL A 85 -0.23 -4.59 8.05
CA VAL A 85 0.58 -5.82 7.92
C VAL A 85 1.02 -6.00 6.46
N TRP A 86 0.11 -5.78 5.51
CA TRP A 86 0.40 -5.80 4.08
C TRP A 86 1.53 -4.84 3.70
N SER A 87 1.40 -3.56 4.08
CA SER A 87 2.40 -2.53 3.76
C SER A 87 3.78 -2.86 4.33
N VAL A 88 3.83 -3.43 5.54
CA VAL A 88 5.08 -3.90 6.15
C VAL A 88 5.70 -5.03 5.33
N LEU A 89 4.91 -6.02 4.91
CA LEU A 89 5.39 -7.14 4.09
C LEU A 89 5.92 -6.66 2.73
N VAL A 90 5.22 -5.75 2.05
CA VAL A 90 5.66 -5.17 0.77
C VAL A 90 6.98 -4.42 0.95
N THR A 91 7.10 -3.63 2.01
CA THR A 91 8.34 -2.88 2.30
C THR A 91 9.51 -3.83 2.57
N ILE A 92 9.30 -4.92 3.33
CA ILE A 92 10.32 -5.94 3.56
C ILE A 92 10.77 -6.57 2.24
N MET A 93 9.82 -6.95 1.36
CA MET A 93 10.14 -7.54 0.06
C MET A 93 10.91 -6.55 -0.84
N ALA A 94 10.54 -5.27 -0.83
CA ALA A 94 11.26 -4.23 -1.57
C ALA A 94 12.71 -4.06 -1.08
N ILE A 95 12.96 -4.18 0.23
CA ILE A 95 14.31 -4.17 0.81
C ILE A 95 15.09 -5.40 0.34
N VAL A 96 14.51 -6.60 0.42
CA VAL A 96 15.17 -7.84 -0.02
C VAL A 96 15.55 -7.76 -1.50
N VAL A 97 14.64 -7.31 -2.36
CA VAL A 97 14.90 -7.12 -3.79
C VAL A 97 16.02 -6.08 -4.01
N SER A 98 15.98 -4.96 -3.29
CA SER A 98 17.03 -3.94 -3.38
C SER A 98 18.41 -4.50 -3.02
N VAL A 99 18.49 -5.33 -1.97
CA VAL A 99 19.75 -5.97 -1.53
C VAL A 99 20.24 -6.97 -2.57
N VAL A 100 19.38 -7.85 -3.08
CA VAL A 100 19.76 -8.86 -4.08
C VAL A 100 20.23 -8.21 -5.37
N VAL A 101 19.51 -7.20 -5.86
CA VAL A 101 19.89 -6.43 -7.06
C VAL A 101 21.19 -5.66 -6.82
N GLY A 102 21.38 -5.06 -5.64
CA GLY A 102 22.61 -4.37 -5.28
C GLY A 102 23.83 -5.31 -5.27
N ILE A 103 23.71 -6.51 -4.71
CA ILE A 103 24.77 -7.51 -4.72
C ILE A 103 25.10 -7.94 -6.15
N ALA A 104 24.08 -8.22 -6.97
CA ALA A 104 24.27 -8.61 -8.37
C ALA A 104 24.93 -7.49 -9.18
N ALA A 105 24.54 -6.23 -8.95
CA ALA A 105 25.15 -5.07 -9.61
C ALA A 105 26.63 -4.92 -9.25
N ASN A 106 26.99 -5.06 -7.96
CA ASN A 106 28.39 -4.98 -7.53
C ASN A 106 29.23 -6.14 -8.11
N ALA A 107 28.69 -7.36 -8.12
CA ALA A 107 29.38 -8.52 -8.71
C ALA A 107 29.59 -8.37 -10.23
N ALA A 108 28.68 -7.70 -10.94
CA ALA A 108 28.81 -7.43 -12.37
C ALA A 108 29.89 -6.37 -12.68
N GLN A 109 30.22 -5.48 -11.75
CA GLN A 109 31.29 -4.49 -11.94
C GLN A 109 32.70 -5.10 -11.83
N ASP A 110 32.84 -6.23 -11.13
CA ASP A 110 34.10 -6.98 -11.02
C ASP A 110 34.38 -7.85 -12.26
N ILE A 111 33.38 -8.05 -13.14
CA ILE A 111 33.58 -8.72 -14.42
C ILE A 111 34.23 -7.70 -15.37
N GLN A 112 35.51 -7.91 -15.64
CA GLN A 112 36.30 -7.09 -16.55
C GLN A 112 35.60 -7.04 -17.93
N PRO A 113 35.42 -5.85 -18.55
CA PRO A 113 34.80 -5.74 -19.86
C PRO A 113 35.56 -6.60 -20.86
N ASP A 114 34.88 -7.58 -21.46
CA ASP A 114 35.46 -8.36 -22.56
C ASP A 114 35.69 -7.42 -23.74
N PRO A 115 36.92 -7.26 -24.24
CA PRO A 115 37.22 -6.36 -25.36
C PRO A 115 36.48 -6.72 -26.67
N ASP A 116 35.88 -7.91 -26.75
CA ASP A 116 35.18 -8.42 -27.93
C ASP A 116 33.68 -8.08 -28.01
N ASP A 117 33.08 -7.46 -26.96
CA ASP A 117 31.64 -7.07 -26.95
C ASP A 117 31.45 -5.56 -26.62
N PRO A 118 31.55 -4.66 -27.62
CA PRO A 118 31.52 -3.20 -27.43
C PRO A 118 30.12 -2.63 -27.09
N ASP A 119 29.06 -3.44 -27.11
CA ASP A 119 27.68 -2.96 -26.99
C ASP A 119 27.17 -2.85 -25.55
N ILE A 120 27.81 -3.49 -24.56
CA ILE A 120 27.39 -3.42 -23.15
C ILE A 120 28.21 -2.37 -22.40
N ASN A 121 27.72 -1.13 -22.37
CA ASN A 121 28.31 -0.08 -21.56
C ASN A 121 27.96 -0.29 -20.06
N PRO A 122 28.92 -0.62 -19.18
CA PRO A 122 28.65 -0.90 -17.77
C PRO A 122 28.08 0.31 -17.01
N GLN A 123 28.39 1.54 -17.43
CA GLN A 123 27.77 2.75 -16.86
C GLN A 123 26.29 2.87 -17.23
N ALA A 124 25.89 2.47 -18.44
CA ALA A 124 24.49 2.48 -18.86
C ALA A 124 23.67 1.42 -18.09
N VAL A 125 24.25 0.24 -17.86
CA VAL A 125 23.63 -0.83 -17.04
C VAL A 125 23.46 -0.37 -15.60
N GLY A 126 24.49 0.23 -14.99
CA GLY A 126 24.39 0.78 -13.64
C GLY A 126 23.34 1.89 -13.51
N ALA A 127 23.24 2.78 -14.50
CA ALA A 127 22.22 3.83 -14.53
C ALA A 127 20.80 3.26 -14.66
N ALA A 128 20.60 2.23 -15.50
CA ALA A 128 19.32 1.55 -15.65
C ALA A 128 18.85 0.86 -14.36
N ILE A 129 19.76 0.15 -13.67
CA ILE A 129 19.48 -0.48 -12.37
C ILE A 129 19.10 0.58 -11.33
N GLY A 130 19.85 1.69 -11.27
CA GLY A 130 19.55 2.81 -10.38
C GLY A 130 18.17 3.42 -10.64
N LEU A 131 17.78 3.57 -11.91
CA LEU A 131 16.47 4.08 -12.28
C LEU A 131 15.34 3.11 -11.88
N ILE A 132 15.51 1.82 -12.12
CA ILE A 132 14.52 0.78 -11.75
C ILE A 132 14.31 0.77 -10.23
N LEU A 133 15.41 0.77 -9.45
CA LEU A 133 15.33 0.82 -7.99
C LEU A 133 14.70 2.12 -7.50
N GLY A 134 15.05 3.27 -8.11
CA GLY A 134 14.47 4.56 -7.77
C GLY A 134 12.94 4.59 -8.00
N VAL A 135 12.48 4.09 -9.14
CA VAL A 135 11.04 3.99 -9.46
C VAL A 135 10.34 3.05 -8.49
N MET A 136 10.93 1.90 -8.17
CA MET A 136 10.38 0.95 -7.20
C MET A 136 10.18 1.61 -5.82
N TRP A 137 11.17 2.33 -5.30
CA TRP A 137 11.06 3.02 -4.01
C TRP A 137 10.06 4.18 -4.05
N ALA A 138 9.93 4.88 -5.18
CA ALA A 138 8.90 5.89 -5.35
C ALA A 138 7.49 5.27 -5.25
N ILE A 139 7.28 4.10 -5.86
CA ILE A 139 6.01 3.37 -5.75
C ILE A 139 5.73 2.96 -4.30
N VAL A 140 6.73 2.38 -3.61
CA VAL A 140 6.59 1.99 -2.19
C VAL A 140 6.26 3.20 -1.31
N ALA A 141 6.91 4.34 -1.53
CA ALA A 141 6.64 5.57 -0.77
C ALA A 141 5.20 6.07 -0.98
N VAL A 142 4.70 6.02 -2.23
CA VAL A 142 3.31 6.37 -2.55
C VAL A 142 2.33 5.40 -1.89
N GLU A 143 2.61 4.09 -1.92
CA GLU A 143 1.77 3.08 -1.29
C GLU A 143 1.69 3.28 0.24
N VAL A 144 2.83 3.50 0.91
CA VAL A 144 2.86 3.77 2.35
C VAL A 144 2.06 5.04 2.69
N ALA A 145 2.19 6.10 1.89
CA ALA A 145 1.41 7.32 2.09
C ALA A 145 -0.10 7.08 1.93
N LEU A 146 -0.50 6.29 0.94
CA LEU A 146 -1.90 5.89 0.73
C LEU A 146 -2.42 5.01 1.88
N VAL A 147 -1.60 4.11 2.42
CA VAL A 147 -1.97 3.26 3.57
C VAL A 147 -2.16 4.12 4.81
N ILE A 148 -1.28 5.08 5.09
CA ILE A 148 -1.43 6.01 6.22
C ILE A 148 -2.71 6.83 6.06
N TYR A 149 -2.94 7.41 4.88
CA TYR A 149 -4.14 8.20 4.62
C TYR A 149 -5.42 7.37 4.80
N SER A 150 -5.45 6.18 4.21
CA SER A 150 -6.61 5.29 4.30
C SER A 150 -6.85 4.75 5.70
N ALA A 151 -5.80 4.42 6.45
CA ALA A 151 -5.90 4.02 7.85
C ALA A 151 -6.53 5.13 8.70
N ILE A 152 -6.13 6.39 8.53
CA ILE A 152 -6.72 7.53 9.25
C ILE A 152 -8.20 7.67 8.92
N VAL A 153 -8.58 7.61 7.64
CA VAL A 153 -9.98 7.74 7.19
C VAL A 153 -10.85 6.60 7.73
N VAL A 154 -10.42 5.36 7.56
CA VAL A 154 -11.18 4.18 8.01
C VAL A 154 -11.27 4.12 9.53
N TYR A 155 -10.20 4.47 10.24
CA TYR A 155 -10.19 4.53 11.69
C TYR A 155 -11.12 5.63 12.23
N SER A 156 -11.13 6.81 11.60
CA SER A 156 -12.05 7.91 11.94
C SER A 156 -13.51 7.49 11.73
N HIS A 157 -13.80 6.78 10.63
CA HIS A 157 -15.14 6.22 10.38
C HIS A 157 -15.53 5.16 11.43
N ALA A 158 -14.63 4.23 11.76
CA ALA A 158 -14.87 3.20 12.77
C ALA A 158 -15.10 3.78 14.18
N GLN A 159 -14.42 4.88 14.53
CA GLN A 159 -14.66 5.59 15.79
C GLN A 159 -16.05 6.24 15.82
N ASN A 160 -16.47 6.91 14.75
CA ASN A 160 -17.81 7.50 14.66
C ASN A 160 -18.92 6.43 14.80
N LEU A 161 -18.70 5.24 14.26
CA LEU A 161 -19.61 4.11 14.40
C LEU A 161 -19.64 3.56 15.84
N ARG A 162 -18.49 3.51 16.51
CA ARG A 162 -18.38 3.04 17.90
C ARG A 162 -19.02 4.01 18.91
N GLU A 163 -19.04 5.29 18.60
CA GLU A 163 -19.63 6.34 19.44
C GLU A 163 -21.14 6.53 19.21
N GLY A 164 -21.78 5.69 18.40
CA GLY A 164 -23.24 5.65 18.26
C GLY A 164 -23.82 6.65 17.26
N GLY A 165 -23.02 7.14 16.30
CA GLY A 165 -23.52 8.01 15.22
C GLY A 165 -23.87 9.44 15.65
N GLY A 166 -23.61 9.81 16.90
CA GLY A 166 -23.63 11.20 17.33
C GLY A 166 -22.49 11.96 16.66
N CYS A 167 -22.81 13.00 15.92
CA CYS A 167 -21.84 13.92 15.35
C CYS A 167 -20.86 14.33 16.47
N PRO A 168 -19.56 13.96 16.41
CA PRO A 168 -18.63 14.41 17.43
C PRO A 168 -18.63 15.94 17.37
N PRO A 169 -18.70 16.63 18.53
CA PRO A 169 -18.72 18.08 18.53
C PRO A 169 -17.52 18.58 17.72
N PRO A 170 -17.70 19.59 16.84
CA PRO A 170 -16.61 20.13 16.05
C PRO A 170 -15.45 20.50 16.99
N TYR A 171 -14.22 20.20 16.55
CA TYR A 171 -12.97 20.42 17.30
C TYR A 171 -12.78 21.88 17.78
N SER A 172 -13.64 22.83 17.40
CA SER A 172 -13.70 24.19 17.94
C SER A 172 -14.10 24.26 19.43
N GLN A 173 -14.46 23.16 20.09
CA GLN A 173 -14.78 23.15 21.52
C GLN A 173 -13.64 22.72 22.46
N PHE A 174 -12.47 22.31 21.95
CA PHE A 174 -11.25 22.33 22.77
C PHE A 174 -10.66 23.75 22.73
N GLY A 175 -11.45 24.72 23.20
CA GLY A 175 -10.92 25.98 23.67
C GLY A 175 -9.85 25.67 24.71
N GLY A 176 -8.71 26.34 24.57
CA GLY A 176 -7.57 26.17 25.48
C GLY A 176 -7.98 26.35 26.94
N PRO A 177 -7.12 25.93 27.88
CA PRO A 177 -7.39 26.07 29.31
C PRO A 177 -7.83 27.51 29.60
N ASN A 178 -9.05 27.67 30.10
CA ASN A 178 -9.48 28.92 30.72
C ASN A 178 -8.57 29.13 31.93
N VAL A 179 -7.53 29.93 31.72
CA VAL A 179 -6.77 30.57 32.80
C VAL A 179 -7.75 31.47 33.54
N ILE A 180 -8.07 31.03 34.75
CA ILE A 180 -8.75 31.79 35.79
C ILE A 180 -7.81 32.90 36.28
#